data_AF-A0A6A7W7Y3-F1
#
_entry.id   AF-A0A6A7W7Y3-F1
#
_cell.length_a   1.000
_cell.length_b   1.000
_cell.length_c   1.000
_cell.angle_alpha   90.00
_cell.angle_beta   90.00
_cell.angle_gamma   90.00
#
_symmetry.space_group_name_H-M   'P 1'
#
loop_
_entity.id
_entity.type
_entity.pdbx_description
1 polymer ?
#
loop_
_entity_poly.entity_id
_entity_poly.type
_entity_poly.pdbx_seq_one_letter_code
_entity_poly.pdbx_strand_id
1 'polypeptide(L)'
;MDNLLSNNSIASLLQQNGEMDAEVNVYSITFKQAMTLIGFIPYNELDTLDFYKPQININSEVIFTPYRIKFPMFEMTYPVMKKIRLAEEGEECLIQRKLFTPFGNKGFIGYYHNVERDDYPEDKRKRVLEYTTRDLLRQVKTSPYYTPNRLSVNEDGLLVYNLSPEEFVLSRTFGRYTVISNRYLCLCAYTNSVTGLPCYSLFDPEDIYKTEDTNKKDE
;
A
#
# COMPACT_ATOMS: atom_id res chain seq x y z
N MET A 1 -13.43 17.11 -23.51
CA MET A 1 -12.09 17.21 -22.90
C MET A 1 -12.02 16.38 -21.62
N ASP A 2 -13.10 16.34 -20.84
CA ASP A 2 -13.19 15.58 -19.58
C ASP A 2 -12.97 14.06 -19.73
N ASN A 3 -13.50 13.42 -20.78
CA ASN A 3 -13.29 11.98 -21.01
C ASN A 3 -11.84 11.59 -21.36
N LEU A 4 -11.05 12.51 -21.93
CA LEU A 4 -9.66 12.25 -22.31
C LEU A 4 -8.73 12.38 -21.09
N LEU A 5 -9.03 13.34 -20.22
CA LEU A 5 -8.34 13.52 -18.94
C LEU A 5 -8.70 12.38 -17.98
N SER A 6 -9.99 12.01 -17.85
CA SER A 6 -10.39 10.90 -16.98
C SER A 6 -9.72 9.58 -17.35
N ASN A 7 -9.54 9.29 -18.63
CA ASN A 7 -8.85 8.07 -19.11
C ASN A 7 -7.33 8.07 -18.83
N ASN A 8 -6.73 9.25 -18.65
CA ASN A 8 -5.31 9.42 -18.34
C ASN A 8 -5.02 9.69 -16.87
N SER A 9 -6.04 9.61 -16.00
CA SER A 9 -5.81 9.68 -14.54
C SER A 9 -4.97 8.49 -14.08
N ILE A 10 -4.23 8.65 -12.99
CA ILE A 10 -3.44 7.56 -12.42
C ILE A 10 -4.34 6.38 -12.03
N ALA A 11 -5.53 6.66 -11.50
CA ALA A 11 -6.54 5.64 -11.22
C ALA A 11 -6.94 4.85 -12.48
N SER A 12 -7.34 5.52 -13.56
CA SER A 12 -7.74 4.88 -14.81
C SER A 12 -6.61 4.11 -15.47
N LEU A 13 -5.39 4.66 -15.47
CA LEU A 13 -4.23 4.01 -16.05
C LEU A 13 -3.85 2.74 -15.28
N LEU A 14 -3.97 2.74 -13.95
CA LEU A 14 -3.77 1.53 -13.14
C LEU A 14 -4.83 0.48 -13.47
N GLN A 15 -6.11 0.88 -13.61
CA GLN A 15 -7.18 -0.04 -13.99
C GLN A 15 -6.99 -0.65 -15.38
N GLN A 16 -6.48 0.13 -16.33
CA GLN A 16 -6.21 -0.33 -17.71
C GLN A 16 -5.00 -1.26 -17.79
N ASN A 17 -3.91 -0.94 -17.08
CA ASN A 17 -2.65 -1.66 -17.19
C ASN A 17 -2.50 -2.80 -16.18
N GLY A 18 -3.32 -2.83 -15.13
CA GLY A 18 -3.21 -3.77 -14.01
C GLY A 18 -2.09 -3.45 -13.03
N GLU A 19 -1.00 -2.83 -13.48
CA GLU A 19 0.13 -2.41 -12.66
C GLU A 19 0.68 -1.03 -13.05
N MET A 20 1.39 -0.41 -12.11
CA MET A 20 2.04 0.88 -12.32
C MET A 20 3.27 1.05 -11.42
N ASP A 21 4.32 1.58 -12.03
CA ASP A 21 5.49 2.12 -11.32
C ASP A 21 5.31 3.63 -11.09
N ALA A 22 5.83 4.11 -9.96
CA ALA A 22 6.01 5.54 -9.74
C ALA A 22 7.07 6.12 -10.71
N GLU A 23 7.47 7.37 -10.48
CA GLU A 23 8.45 8.12 -11.27
C GLU A 23 7.95 8.49 -12.67
N VAL A 24 6.66 8.82 -12.75
CA VAL A 24 6.00 9.32 -13.94
C VAL A 24 5.71 10.81 -13.80
N ASN A 25 5.83 11.56 -14.90
CA ASN A 25 5.43 12.96 -14.93
C ASN A 25 3.91 13.06 -14.94
N VAL A 26 3.39 13.89 -14.05
CA VAL A 26 1.95 14.06 -13.84
C VAL A 26 1.60 15.53 -13.72
N TYR A 27 0.30 15.80 -13.89
CA TYR A 27 -0.28 17.12 -13.79
C TYR A 27 -1.62 17.02 -13.07
N SER A 28 -1.98 18.05 -12.31
CA SER A 28 -3.30 18.19 -11.70
C SER A 28 -3.99 19.44 -12.26
N ILE A 29 -5.26 19.30 -12.64
CA ILE A 29 -6.06 20.41 -13.19
C ILE A 29 -6.26 21.51 -12.15
N THR A 30 -6.38 21.14 -10.87
CA THR A 30 -6.60 22.08 -9.76
C THR A 30 -5.29 22.76 -9.33
N PHE A 31 -4.18 22.02 -9.32
CA PHE A 31 -2.87 22.54 -8.91
C PHE A 31 -2.13 23.31 -10.02
N LYS A 32 -2.45 23.02 -11.28
CA LYS A 32 -1.91 23.67 -12.50
C LYS A 32 -0.39 23.75 -12.60
N GLN A 33 0.29 22.76 -12.04
CA GLN A 33 1.73 22.67 -12.04
C GLN A 33 2.18 21.27 -12.45
N ALA A 34 3.27 21.18 -13.22
CA ALA A 34 3.91 19.92 -13.54
C ALA A 34 4.58 19.33 -12.30
N MET A 35 4.36 18.04 -12.07
CA MET A 35 4.85 17.30 -10.93
C MET A 35 5.41 15.96 -11.39
N THR A 36 6.13 15.29 -10.50
CA THR A 36 6.52 13.89 -10.68
C THR A 36 5.83 13.06 -9.61
N LEU A 37 5.07 12.03 -10.01
CA LEU A 37 4.59 11.01 -9.10
C LEU A 37 5.81 10.25 -8.58
N ILE A 38 6.14 10.34 -7.30
CA ILE A 38 7.36 9.71 -6.74
C ILE A 38 7.06 8.51 -5.84
N GLY A 39 5.79 8.27 -5.52
CA GLY A 39 5.38 7.07 -4.81
C GLY A 39 3.89 7.00 -4.51
N PHE A 40 3.48 5.87 -3.95
CA PHE A 40 2.13 5.58 -3.51
C PHE A 40 2.10 5.40 -2.00
N ILE A 41 1.09 5.97 -1.34
CA ILE A 41 0.88 5.86 0.11
C ILE A 41 -0.34 4.96 0.34
N PRO A 42 -0.14 3.68 0.73
CA PRO A 42 -1.24 2.78 1.00
C PRO A 42 -1.95 3.17 2.29
N TYR A 43 -3.27 3.05 2.27
CA TYR A 43 -4.11 3.34 3.42
C TYR A 43 -5.41 2.55 3.35
N ASN A 44 -6.01 2.21 4.50
CA ASN A 44 -7.24 1.42 4.53
C ASN A 44 -8.42 2.25 5.06
N GLU A 45 -9.56 2.19 4.38
CA GLU A 45 -10.81 2.85 4.82
C GLU A 45 -11.57 2.09 5.93
N LEU A 46 -10.98 1.02 6.48
CA LEU A 46 -11.56 0.32 7.62
C LEU A 46 -11.52 1.25 8.83
N ASP A 47 -12.70 1.77 9.16
CA ASP A 47 -12.98 2.93 10.01
C ASP A 47 -12.50 2.84 11.47
N THR A 48 -11.79 1.78 11.83
CA THR A 48 -11.68 1.28 13.20
C THR A 48 -10.40 0.54 13.56
N LEU A 49 -9.48 0.33 12.61
CA LEU A 49 -8.11 -0.04 12.96
C LEU A 49 -7.30 1.26 13.08
N ASP A 50 -7.21 1.81 14.29
CA ASP A 50 -6.48 3.05 14.61
C ASP A 50 -5.03 3.08 14.05
N PHE A 51 -4.45 1.91 13.78
CA PHE A 51 -3.12 1.77 13.17
C PHE A 51 -3.06 2.10 11.66
N TYR A 52 -4.18 2.06 10.95
CA TYR A 52 -4.26 2.37 9.51
C TYR A 52 -5.42 3.27 9.13
N LYS A 53 -6.25 3.71 10.09
CA LYS A 53 -7.15 4.84 9.88
C LYS A 53 -6.23 6.04 9.62
N PRO A 54 -6.09 6.44 8.35
CA PRO A 54 -5.10 7.41 8.00
C PRO A 54 -5.66 8.73 8.49
N GLN A 55 -5.08 9.26 9.56
CA GLN A 55 -5.18 10.69 9.80
C GLN A 55 -4.30 11.33 8.75
N ILE A 56 -4.82 11.39 7.52
CA ILE A 56 -4.19 12.05 6.39
C ILE A 56 -4.94 13.35 6.20
N ASN A 57 -4.23 14.44 6.38
CA ASN A 57 -4.68 15.74 5.91
C ASN A 57 -3.91 16.03 4.63
N ILE A 58 -4.55 15.81 3.49
CA ILE A 58 -3.97 16.07 2.15
C ILE A 58 -3.55 17.54 1.97
N ASN A 59 -4.10 18.46 2.79
CA ASN A 59 -3.78 19.89 2.77
C ASN A 59 -2.66 20.28 3.75
N SER A 60 -2.07 19.33 4.48
CA SER A 60 -1.00 19.59 5.44
C SER A 60 0.38 19.45 4.80
N GLU A 61 1.38 20.14 5.35
CA GLU A 61 2.78 19.90 4.98
C GLU A 61 3.16 18.43 5.18
N VAL A 62 3.94 17.89 4.24
CA VAL A 62 4.41 16.51 4.28
C VAL A 62 5.92 16.51 4.49
N ILE A 63 6.37 15.88 5.58
CA ILE A 63 7.78 15.58 5.79
C ILE A 63 8.07 14.26 5.07
N PHE A 64 8.92 14.32 4.05
CA PHE A 64 9.24 13.19 3.20
C PHE A 64 10.64 12.63 3.48
N THR A 65 10.73 11.30 3.48
CA THR A 65 11.95 10.54 3.28
C THR A 65 11.70 9.52 2.16
N PRO A 66 12.72 9.01 1.46
CA PRO A 66 12.54 8.03 0.38
C PRO A 66 11.71 6.79 0.74
N TYR A 67 11.59 6.49 2.03
CA TYR A 67 10.88 5.32 2.55
C TYR A 67 9.57 5.65 3.27
N ARG A 68 9.41 6.85 3.81
CA ARG A 68 8.26 7.18 4.67
C ARG A 68 7.87 8.64 4.55
N ILE A 69 6.58 8.90 4.77
CA ILE A 69 6.06 10.24 5.00
C ILE A 69 5.58 10.41 6.43
N LYS A 70 5.59 11.65 6.89
CA LYS A 70 4.98 12.08 8.15
C LYS A 70 4.23 13.38 7.92
N PHE A 71 3.09 13.51 8.57
CA PHE A 71 2.40 14.80 8.72
C PHE A 71 2.76 15.39 10.08
N PRO A 72 3.12 16.67 10.19
CA PRO A 72 3.52 17.28 11.45
C PRO A 72 2.49 17.13 12.58
N MET A 73 1.20 17.14 12.24
CA MET A 73 0.11 17.04 13.20
C MET A 73 -0.12 15.63 13.78
N PHE A 74 0.52 14.60 13.22
CA PHE A 74 0.30 13.21 13.61
C PHE A 74 1.63 12.52 13.98
N GLU A 75 1.60 11.65 14.99
CA GLU A 75 2.79 10.89 15.39
C GLU A 75 3.14 9.77 14.39
N MET A 76 2.12 9.26 13.70
CA MET A 76 2.25 8.13 12.79
C MET A 76 3.00 8.49 11.50
N THR A 77 3.71 7.50 10.95
CA THR A 77 4.45 7.63 9.69
C THR A 77 4.05 6.53 8.72
N TYR A 78 3.82 6.90 7.46
CA TYR A 78 3.27 6.00 6.45
C TYR A 78 4.37 5.56 5.48
N PRO A 79 4.34 4.31 4.98
CA PRO A 79 5.32 3.84 4.02
C PRO A 79 5.11 4.50 2.66
N VAL A 80 6.21 4.83 1.99
CA VAL A 80 6.22 5.18 0.57
C VAL A 80 6.48 3.91 -0.23
N MET A 81 5.60 3.64 -1.18
CA MET A 81 5.67 2.48 -2.08
C MET A 81 5.99 2.97 -3.49
N LYS A 82 6.71 2.15 -4.26
CA LYS A 82 7.21 2.54 -5.59
C LYS A 82 6.49 1.85 -6.74
N LYS A 83 5.84 0.72 -6.45
CA LYS A 83 5.04 -0.04 -7.40
C LYS A 83 3.68 -0.33 -6.78
N ILE A 84 2.65 -0.33 -7.61
CA ILE A 84 1.28 -0.73 -7.26
C ILE A 84 0.74 -1.63 -8.36
N ARG A 85 -0.05 -2.63 -7.99
CA ARG A 85 -0.85 -3.40 -8.93
C ARG A 85 -2.20 -3.77 -8.33
N LEU A 86 -3.14 -4.09 -9.19
CA LEU A 86 -4.39 -4.74 -8.81
C LEU A 86 -4.07 -6.14 -8.26
N ALA A 87 -4.83 -6.55 -7.25
CA ALA A 87 -4.82 -7.94 -6.82
C ALA A 87 -5.46 -8.82 -7.90
N GLU A 88 -4.91 -10.01 -8.10
CA GLU A 88 -5.48 -10.99 -9.02
C GLU A 88 -6.63 -11.75 -8.36
N GLU A 89 -7.58 -12.23 -9.18
CA GLU A 89 -8.67 -13.05 -8.67
C GLU A 89 -8.14 -14.37 -8.09
N GLY A 90 -8.51 -14.66 -6.84
CA GLY A 90 -8.01 -15.85 -6.14
C GLY A 90 -6.55 -15.73 -5.67
N GLU A 91 -5.96 -14.53 -5.73
CA GLU A 91 -4.59 -14.33 -5.27
C GLU A 91 -4.47 -14.55 -3.76
N GLU A 92 -3.43 -15.30 -3.39
CA GLU A 92 -3.09 -15.64 -2.03
C GLU A 92 -1.66 -15.19 -1.71
N CYS A 93 -1.48 -14.54 -0.56
CA CYS A 93 -0.18 -14.11 -0.07
C CYS A 93 0.16 -14.78 1.26
N LEU A 94 1.33 -15.43 1.32
CA LEU A 94 1.85 -15.97 2.58
C LEU A 94 2.06 -14.84 3.60
N ILE A 95 1.51 -15.00 4.81
CA ILE A 95 1.76 -14.09 5.92
C ILE A 95 3.22 -14.23 6.36
N GLN A 96 3.99 -13.16 6.15
CA GLN A 96 5.41 -13.08 6.47
C GLN A 96 5.76 -11.69 7.02
N ARG A 97 6.88 -11.57 7.74
CA ARG A 97 7.26 -10.36 8.50
C ARG A 97 7.28 -9.05 7.68
N LYS A 98 7.51 -9.15 6.38
CA LYS A 98 7.58 -8.00 5.45
C LYS A 98 6.28 -7.75 4.66
N LEU A 99 5.25 -8.55 4.90
CA LEU A 99 3.91 -8.34 4.38
C LEU A 99 3.06 -7.61 5.41
N PHE A 100 2.38 -6.57 4.97
CA PHE A 100 1.43 -5.81 5.77
C PHE A 100 0.06 -5.95 5.12
N THR A 101 -0.86 -6.57 5.83
CA THR A 101 -2.27 -6.71 5.40
C THR A 101 -3.13 -5.67 6.13
N PRO A 102 -4.40 -5.49 5.77
CA PRO A 102 -5.32 -4.66 6.53
C PRO A 102 -5.42 -5.05 8.01
N PHE A 103 -5.14 -6.30 8.39
CA PHE A 103 -5.05 -6.76 9.79
C PHE A 103 -3.78 -6.30 10.54
N GLY A 104 -2.82 -5.72 9.83
CA GLY A 104 -1.58 -5.16 10.37
C GLY A 104 -0.52 -6.17 10.76
N ASN A 105 0.72 -5.69 10.92
CA ASN A 105 1.87 -6.55 11.24
C ASN A 105 1.96 -6.90 12.75
N LYS A 106 1.45 -6.02 13.63
CA LYS A 106 1.48 -6.23 15.10
C LYS A 106 0.68 -7.45 15.54
N GLY A 107 -0.44 -7.74 14.86
CA GLY A 107 -1.28 -8.90 15.16
C GLY A 107 -0.58 -10.25 14.92
N PHE A 108 0.47 -10.26 14.09
CA PHE A 108 1.16 -11.50 13.68
C PHE A 108 2.59 -11.63 14.22
N ILE A 109 3.05 -10.70 15.08
CA ILE A 109 4.43 -10.72 15.64
C ILE A 109 4.77 -12.07 16.28
N GLY A 110 3.86 -12.60 17.11
CA GLY A 110 4.05 -13.91 17.76
C GLY A 110 4.13 -15.06 16.77
N TYR A 111 3.41 -14.98 15.65
CA TYR A 111 3.48 -15.98 14.58
C TYR A 111 4.82 -15.93 13.84
N TYR A 112 5.32 -14.76 13.47
CA TYR A 112 6.61 -14.66 12.79
C TYR A 112 7.74 -15.21 13.63
N HIS A 113 7.73 -14.93 14.94
CA HIS A 113 8.72 -15.52 15.85
C HIS A 113 8.70 -17.05 15.84
N ASN A 114 7.55 -17.68 15.68
CA ASN A 114 7.47 -19.14 15.61
C ASN A 114 7.83 -19.71 14.23
N VAL A 115 7.56 -18.98 13.15
CA VAL A 115 7.95 -19.37 11.78
C VAL A 115 9.47 -19.28 11.60
N GLU A 116 10.08 -18.21 12.11
CA GLU A 116 11.53 -17.92 12.00
C GLU A 116 12.37 -18.70 13.04
N ARG A 117 11.78 -19.61 13.81
CA ARG A 117 12.50 -20.40 14.83
C ARG A 117 13.11 -21.66 14.24
N ASP A 118 14.45 -21.67 14.24
CA ASP A 118 15.26 -22.79 13.78
C ASP A 118 15.77 -23.68 14.93
N ASP A 119 15.52 -23.30 16.18
CA ASP A 119 15.98 -24.01 17.39
C ASP A 119 15.08 -25.20 17.78
N TYR A 120 13.95 -25.41 17.11
CA TYR A 120 13.05 -26.52 17.36
C TYR A 120 13.22 -27.67 16.37
N PRO A 121 13.12 -28.94 16.83
CA PRO A 121 12.84 -30.06 15.93
C PRO A 121 11.58 -29.78 15.11
N GLU A 122 11.57 -30.20 13.84
CA GLU A 122 10.53 -29.87 12.86
C GLU A 122 9.11 -30.19 13.35
N ASP A 123 8.90 -31.38 13.95
CA ASP A 123 7.62 -31.80 14.52
C ASP A 123 7.12 -30.92 15.67
N LYS A 124 8.05 -30.34 16.44
CA LYS A 124 7.71 -29.41 17.53
C LYS A 124 7.35 -28.05 16.96
N ARG A 125 8.09 -27.57 15.96
CA ARG A 125 7.79 -26.31 15.25
C ARG A 125 6.42 -26.37 14.60
N LYS A 126 6.09 -27.46 13.89
CA LYS A 126 4.79 -27.66 13.25
C LYS A 126 3.62 -27.58 14.24
N ARG A 127 3.71 -28.29 15.37
CA ARG A 127 2.69 -28.25 16.44
C ARG A 127 2.52 -26.86 17.06
N VAL A 128 3.62 -26.14 17.30
CA VAL A 128 3.56 -24.77 17.84
C VAL A 128 2.91 -23.81 16.84
N LEU A 129 3.25 -23.95 15.55
CA LEU A 129 2.65 -23.15 14.48
C LEU A 129 1.15 -23.42 14.36
N GLU A 130 0.71 -24.68 14.34
CA GLU A 130 -0.71 -25.05 14.28
C GLU A 130 -1.52 -24.42 15.44
N TYR A 131 -0.99 -24.47 16.66
CA TYR A 131 -1.62 -23.86 17.82
C TYR A 131 -1.70 -22.33 17.69
N THR A 132 -0.58 -21.70 17.34
CA THR A 132 -0.48 -20.24 17.17
C THR A 132 -1.42 -19.74 16.07
N THR A 133 -1.44 -20.42 14.93
CA THR A 133 -2.33 -20.15 13.79
C THR A 133 -3.79 -20.26 14.19
N ARG A 134 -4.18 -21.33 14.90
CA ARG A 134 -5.56 -21.51 15.37
C ARG A 134 -5.99 -20.41 16.33
N ASP A 135 -5.12 -20.04 17.27
CA ASP A 135 -5.41 -18.97 18.22
C ASP A 135 -5.53 -17.61 17.54
N LEU A 136 -4.66 -17.30 16.58
CA LEU A 136 -4.74 -16.09 15.77
C LEU A 136 -6.04 -16.03 14.97
N LEU A 137 -6.40 -17.10 14.26
CA LEU A 137 -7.65 -17.15 13.51
C LEU A 137 -8.86 -16.97 14.43
N ARG A 138 -8.83 -17.52 15.66
CA ARG A 138 -9.88 -17.29 16.65
C ARG A 138 -9.94 -15.83 17.10
N GLN A 139 -8.80 -15.22 17.44
CA GLN A 139 -8.73 -13.81 17.86
C GLN A 139 -9.21 -12.87 16.74
N VAL A 140 -8.78 -13.13 15.51
CA VAL A 140 -9.19 -12.35 14.35
C VAL A 140 -10.69 -12.50 14.10
N LYS A 141 -11.27 -13.71 14.18
CA LYS A 141 -12.72 -13.92 14.06
C LYS A 141 -13.55 -13.20 15.13
N THR A 142 -13.00 -13.04 16.33
CA THR A 142 -13.65 -12.26 17.41
C THR A 142 -13.43 -10.76 17.30
N SER A 143 -12.56 -10.32 16.37
CA SER A 143 -12.38 -8.91 16.12
C SER A 143 -13.66 -8.34 15.50
N PRO A 144 -14.16 -7.20 15.99
CA PRO A 144 -15.29 -6.50 15.37
C PRO A 144 -15.01 -6.07 13.92
N TYR A 145 -13.76 -6.20 13.47
CA TYR A 145 -13.28 -5.79 12.15
C TYR A 145 -12.89 -6.98 11.27
N TYR A 146 -13.30 -8.19 11.67
CA TYR A 146 -13.09 -9.38 10.87
C TYR A 146 -13.88 -9.31 9.57
N THR A 147 -13.17 -9.30 8.45
CA THR A 147 -13.77 -9.65 7.16
C THR A 147 -13.71 -11.17 6.99
N PRO A 148 -14.86 -11.85 6.86
CA PRO A 148 -14.89 -13.30 6.67
C PRO A 148 -13.97 -13.76 5.53
N ASN A 149 -13.27 -14.87 5.75
CA ASN A 149 -12.54 -15.64 4.73
C ASN A 149 -11.28 -14.96 4.14
N ARG A 150 -10.80 -13.87 4.74
CA ARG A 150 -9.52 -13.24 4.35
C ARG A 150 -8.28 -13.95 4.84
N LEU A 151 -8.40 -14.78 5.88
CA LEU A 151 -7.28 -15.52 6.44
C LEU A 151 -7.59 -17.02 6.42
N SER A 152 -6.67 -17.79 5.86
CA SER A 152 -6.73 -19.25 5.75
C SER A 152 -5.40 -19.87 6.16
N VAL A 153 -5.35 -21.19 6.12
CA VAL A 153 -4.12 -21.98 6.34
C VAL A 153 -3.89 -22.81 5.10
N ASN A 154 -2.67 -22.79 4.57
CA ASN A 154 -2.29 -23.62 3.42
C ASN A 154 -1.99 -25.07 3.83
N GLU A 155 -1.63 -25.91 2.86
CA GLU A 155 -1.29 -27.32 3.07
C GLU A 155 -0.10 -27.53 4.03
N ASP A 156 0.82 -26.57 4.09
CA ASP A 156 1.99 -26.58 4.98
C ASP A 156 1.66 -26.14 6.42
N GLY A 157 0.41 -25.74 6.69
CA GLY A 157 0.01 -25.23 8.01
C GLY A 157 0.35 -23.76 8.25
N LEU A 158 0.74 -23.02 7.20
CA LEU A 158 1.12 -21.61 7.28
C LEU A 158 -0.08 -20.70 7.01
N LEU A 159 -0.08 -19.54 7.67
CA LEU A 159 -1.10 -18.52 7.48
C LEU A 159 -0.98 -17.85 6.11
N VAL A 160 -2.12 -17.72 5.45
CA VAL A 160 -2.26 -17.08 4.14
C VAL A 160 -3.33 -15.99 4.22
N TYR A 161 -3.09 -14.89 3.51
CA TYR A 161 -4.05 -13.83 3.26
C TYR A 161 -4.66 -13.98 1.86
N ASN A 162 -5.98 -14.02 1.78
CA ASN A 162 -6.73 -14.14 0.54
C ASN A 162 -7.15 -12.74 0.08
N LEU A 163 -6.55 -12.27 -1.01
CA LEU A 163 -6.77 -10.93 -1.52
C LEU A 163 -8.15 -10.82 -2.16
N SER A 164 -8.70 -9.61 -2.20
CA SER A 164 -9.85 -9.27 -3.04
C SER A 164 -9.43 -8.55 -4.30
N PRO A 165 -10.15 -8.73 -5.41
CA PRO A 165 -9.98 -7.92 -6.61
C PRO A 165 -10.07 -6.41 -6.39
N GLU A 166 -10.72 -5.97 -5.29
CA GLU A 166 -10.80 -4.56 -4.89
C GLU A 166 -9.57 -4.04 -4.13
N GLU A 167 -8.60 -4.91 -3.83
CA GLU A 167 -7.38 -4.56 -3.13
C GLU A 167 -6.21 -4.30 -4.09
N PHE A 168 -5.27 -3.50 -3.60
CA PHE A 168 -4.03 -3.18 -4.26
C PHE A 168 -2.86 -3.86 -3.55
N VAL A 169 -1.91 -4.34 -4.35
CA VAL A 169 -0.62 -4.86 -3.86
C VAL A 169 0.44 -3.82 -4.14
N LEU A 170 0.95 -3.19 -3.08
CA LEU A 170 1.97 -2.16 -3.17
C LEU A 170 3.31 -2.72 -2.72
N SER A 171 4.37 -2.42 -3.45
CA SER A 171 5.72 -2.86 -3.10
C SER A 171 6.77 -1.75 -3.17
N ARG A 172 7.85 -1.93 -2.41
CA ARG A 172 9.04 -1.08 -2.48
C ARG A 172 10.08 -1.68 -3.40
N THR A 173 10.81 -0.81 -4.10
CA THR A 173 12.01 -1.20 -4.87
C THR A 173 13.08 -1.84 -3.98
N PHE A 174 13.24 -1.35 -2.74
CA PHE A 174 14.23 -1.84 -1.80
C PHE A 174 13.59 -2.38 -0.51
N GLY A 175 14.06 -3.54 -0.05
CA GLY A 175 13.69 -4.14 1.23
C GLY A 175 12.68 -5.30 1.17
N ARG A 176 12.13 -5.66 0.00
CA ARG A 176 11.07 -6.68 -0.18
C ARG A 176 9.90 -6.48 0.79
N TYR A 177 9.39 -5.26 0.84
CA TYR A 177 8.29 -4.86 1.72
C TYR A 177 7.03 -4.70 0.88
N THR A 178 5.94 -5.37 1.28
CA THR A 178 4.67 -5.40 0.56
C THR A 178 3.54 -4.96 1.48
N VAL A 179 2.65 -4.11 0.97
CA VAL A 179 1.45 -3.66 1.68
C VAL A 179 0.23 -3.99 0.82
N ILE A 180 -0.75 -4.65 1.43
CA ILE A 180 -2.08 -4.88 0.86
C ILE A 180 -3.00 -3.82 1.43
N SER A 181 -3.72 -3.14 0.53
CA SER A 181 -4.50 -1.96 0.87
C SER A 181 -5.72 -1.85 -0.03
N ASN A 182 -6.86 -1.38 0.47
CA ASN A 182 -8.03 -1.10 -0.38
C ASN A 182 -8.05 0.32 -0.95
N ARG A 183 -7.16 1.21 -0.47
CA ARG A 183 -6.97 2.56 -1.01
C ARG A 183 -5.50 2.96 -1.03
N TYR A 184 -5.21 4.02 -1.78
CA TYR A 184 -3.90 4.64 -1.84
C TYR A 184 -3.99 6.12 -2.22
N LEU A 185 -3.00 6.90 -1.81
CA LEU A 185 -2.76 8.26 -2.30
C LEU A 185 -1.51 8.31 -3.17
N CYS A 186 -1.46 9.31 -4.03
CA CYS A 186 -0.32 9.59 -4.89
C CYS A 186 0.57 10.67 -4.26
N LEU A 187 1.83 10.34 -3.99
CA LEU A 187 2.83 11.29 -3.52
C LEU A 187 3.52 11.93 -4.72
N CYS A 188 3.31 13.23 -4.89
CA CYS A 188 3.87 14.01 -5.97
C CYS A 188 4.94 14.97 -5.46
N ALA A 189 6.05 15.06 -6.19
CA ALA A 189 7.11 16.04 -5.97
C ALA A 189 7.02 17.16 -7.01
N TYR A 190 7.30 18.39 -6.60
CA TYR A 190 7.32 19.55 -7.49
C TYR A 190 8.22 20.65 -6.92
N THR A 191 8.64 21.59 -7.76
CA THR A 191 9.39 22.77 -7.33
C THR A 191 8.44 23.92 -7.08
N ASN A 192 8.33 24.42 -5.86
CA ASN A 192 7.47 25.57 -5.57
C ASN A 192 7.86 26.77 -6.45
N SER A 193 6.91 27.32 -7.20
CA SER A 193 7.16 28.39 -8.17
C SER A 193 7.54 29.73 -7.51
N VAL A 194 7.18 29.93 -6.24
CA VAL A 194 7.47 31.14 -5.48
C VAL A 194 8.82 31.05 -4.78
N THR A 195 9.11 29.91 -4.13
CA THR A 195 10.32 29.76 -3.30
C THR A 195 11.48 29.07 -4.01
N GLY A 196 11.22 28.37 -5.13
CA GLY A 196 12.21 27.56 -5.83
C GLY A 196 12.62 26.28 -5.10
N LEU A 197 12.00 25.97 -3.95
CA LEU A 197 12.33 24.82 -3.13
C LEU A 197 11.53 23.57 -3.55
N PRO A 198 12.09 22.35 -3.35
CA PRO A 198 11.35 21.12 -3.55
C PRO A 198 10.23 21.00 -2.51
N CYS A 199 9.03 20.67 -2.98
CA CYS A 199 7.84 20.44 -2.18
C CYS A 199 7.20 19.10 -2.56
N TYR A 200 6.39 18.58 -1.63
CA TYR A 200 5.70 17.30 -1.79
C TYR A 200 4.26 17.45 -1.34
N SER A 201 3.34 16.89 -2.12
CA SER A 201 1.91 16.90 -1.82
C SER A 201 1.29 15.55 -2.13
N LEU A 202 0.17 15.27 -1.49
CA LEU A 202 -0.62 14.07 -1.72
C LEU A 202 -1.86 14.42 -2.53
N PHE A 203 -2.18 13.54 -3.46
CA PHE A 203 -3.34 13.67 -4.33
C PHE A 203 -4.12 12.36 -4.36
N ASP A 204 -5.43 12.49 -4.53
CA ASP A 204 -6.27 11.37 -4.94
C ASP A 204 -5.85 10.93 -6.36
N PRO A 205 -5.80 9.62 -6.64
CA PRO A 205 -5.32 9.12 -7.92
C PRO A 205 -6.20 9.50 -9.12
N GLU A 206 -7.45 9.90 -8.88
CA GLU A 206 -8.38 10.44 -9.86
C GLU A 206 -8.06 11.90 -10.26
N ASP A 207 -7.37 12.65 -9.39
CA ASP A 207 -7.12 14.09 -9.54
C ASP A 207 -5.79 14.43 -10.23
N ILE A 208 -4.97 13.42 -10.49
CA ILE A 208 -3.69 13.56 -11.19
C ILE A 208 -3.66 12.72 -12.47
N TYR A 209 -3.10 13.32 -13.52
CA TYR A 209 -3.09 12.79 -14.88
C TYR A 209 -1.66 12.63 -15.36
N LYS A 210 -1.35 11.52 -16.03
CA LYS A 210 -0.05 11.35 -16.67
C LYS A 210 0.09 12.36 -17.80
N THR A 211 1.19 13.11 -17.81
CA THR A 211 1.52 13.95 -18.96
C THR A 211 2.21 13.08 -20.00
N GLU A 212 1.76 13.10 -21.25
CA GLU A 212 2.51 12.45 -22.33
C GLU A 212 3.92 13.04 -22.41
N ASP A 213 4.92 12.18 -22.64
CA ASP A 213 6.26 12.63 -22.97
C ASP A 213 6.17 13.41 -24.29
N THR A 214 6.22 14.74 -24.19
CA THR A 214 6.33 15.66 -25.34
C THR A 214 7.65 15.50 -26.11
N ASN A 215 8.43 14.46 -25.81
CA ASN A 215 9.61 14.04 -26.56
C ASN A 215 9.33 13.02 -27.68
N LYS A 216 8.08 12.60 -27.88
CA LYS A 216 7.70 12.06 -29.21
C LYS A 216 7.45 13.23 -30.17
N LYS A 217 8.54 13.87 -30.59
CA LYS A 217 8.54 14.65 -31.82
C LYS A 217 8.43 13.66 -32.97
N ASP A 218 7.32 13.76 -33.70
CA ASP A 218 7.18 13.55 -35.14
C ASP A 218 8.32 12.76 -35.81
N GLU A 219 8.09 11.47 -36.05
CA GLU A 219 8.62 10.78 -37.23
C GLU A 219 7.55 10.74 -38.33
#